data_AF-A0A838E511-F1
#
_entry.id   AF-A0A838E511-F1
#
_cell.length_a   1.000
_cell.length_b   1.000
_cell.length_c   1.000
_cell.angle_alpha   90.00
_cell.angle_beta   90.00
_cell.angle_gamma   90.00
#
_symmetry.space_group_name_H-M   'P 1'
#
loop_
_entity.id
_entity.type
_entity.pdbx_description
1 polymer ?
#
loop_
_entity_poly.entity_id
_entity_poly.type
_entity_poly.pdbx_seq_one_letter_code
_entity_poly.pdbx_strand_id
1 'polypeptide(L)' 'MVFRFKLHVFVSSQGEVIDFSLTPGNLADNNSDLLAKLMENIPEKVYEDKKSSVMRNILRDISHNTAFK' A
#
# COMPACT_ATOMS: atom_id res chain seq x y z
N MET A 1 -23.41 4.58 -17.80
CA MET A 1 -22.07 4.02 -17.50
C MET A 1 -21.74 4.38 -16.06
N VAL A 2 -21.57 3.41 -15.16
CA VAL A 2 -21.25 3.67 -13.74
C VAL A 2 -19.75 3.60 -13.56
N PHE A 3 -19.12 4.73 -13.28
CA PHE A 3 -17.70 4.77 -12.91
C PHE A 3 -17.57 4.44 -11.43
N ARG A 4 -16.89 3.34 -11.13
CA ARG A 4 -16.49 2.97 -9.76
C ARG A 4 -15.02 3.28 -9.62
N PHE A 5 -14.64 3.85 -8.48
CA PHE A 5 -13.25 4.05 -8.10
C PHE A 5 -13.00 3.41 -6.73
N LYS A 6 -11.74 3.12 -6.46
CA LYS A 6 -11.23 2.65 -5.19
C LYS A 6 -10.19 3.64 -4.70
N LEU A 7 -10.30 3.99 -3.43
CA LEU A 7 -9.35 4.86 -2.75
C LEU A 7 -8.50 4.00 -1.82
N HIS A 8 -7.19 3.99 -2.06
CA HIS A 8 -6.19 3.35 -1.21
C HIS A 8 -5.52 4.46 -0.41
N VAL A 9 -5.51 4.36 0.92
CA VAL A 9 -4.99 5.42 1.80
C VAL A 9 -4.06 4.83 2.84
N PHE A 10 -2.95 5.51 3.06
CA PHE A 10 -2.10 5.34 4.23
C PHE A 10 -2.36 6.43 5.24
N VAL A 11 -2.68 5.99 6.45
CA VAL A 11 -2.96 6.88 7.58
C VAL A 11 -1.96 6.57 8.68
N SER A 12 -1.35 7.62 9.24
CA SER A 12 -0.48 7.50 10.40
C SER A 12 -1.31 7.10 11.63
N SER A 13 -0.63 6.64 12.69
CA SER A 13 -1.28 6.38 13.98
C SER A 13 -1.95 7.62 14.60
N GLN A 14 -1.55 8.82 14.17
CA GLN A 14 -2.06 10.12 14.61
C GLN A 14 -3.30 10.53 13.81
N GLY A 15 -3.70 9.76 12.79
CA GLY A 15 -4.84 10.07 11.93
C GLY A 15 -4.49 10.94 10.73
N GLU A 16 -3.20 11.15 10.43
CA GLU A 16 -2.76 11.96 9.31
C GLU A 16 -2.68 11.12 8.03
N VAL A 17 -3.14 11.65 6.90
CA VAL A 17 -2.97 10.97 5.61
C VAL A 17 -1.52 11.14 5.17
N ILE A 18 -0.80 10.02 5.08
CA ILE A 18 0.61 9.97 4.64
C ILE A 18 0.67 9.92 3.12
N ASP A 19 -0.14 9.06 2.50
CA ASP A 19 -0.20 8.90 1.05
C ASP A 19 -1.55 8.31 0.63
N PHE A 20 -1.95 8.51 -0.63
CA PHE A 20 -3.16 7.91 -1.18
C PHE A 20 -3.07 7.70 -2.70
N SER A 21 -3.83 6.73 -3.20
CA SER A 21 -3.98 6.48 -4.63
C SER A 21 -5.44 6.22 -4.99
N LEU A 22 -5.90 6.90 -6.04
CA LEU A 22 -7.23 6.73 -6.61
C LEU A 22 -7.12 5.83 -7.84
N THR A 23 -7.84 4.71 -7.82
CA THR A 23 -7.76 3.69 -8.87
C THR A 23 -9.14 3.37 -9.43
N PRO A 24 -9.23 2.90 -10.69
CA PRO A 24 -10.47 2.35 -11.23
C PRO A 24 -10.97 1.18 -10.37
N GLY A 25 -12.29 1.06 -10.23
CA GLY A 25 -12.91 0.08 -9.33
C GLY A 25 -12.72 -1.40 -9.75
N ASN A 26 -12.27 -1.64 -10.98
CA ASN A 26 -11.90 -2.96 -11.48
C ASN A 26 -10.46 -3.36 -11.13
N LEU A 27 -9.65 -2.46 -10.56
CA LEU A 27 -8.31 -2.80 -10.10
C LEU A 27 -8.40 -3.63 -8.82
N ALA A 28 -7.68 -4.74 -8.77
CA ALA A 28 -7.64 -5.62 -7.60
C ALA A 28 -6.83 -4.97 -6.46
N ASP A 29 -7.27 -5.17 -5.22
CA ASP A 29 -6.64 -4.55 -4.04
C ASP A 29 -5.27 -5.17 -3.72
N ASN A 30 -5.00 -6.36 -4.24
CA ASN A 30 -3.76 -7.09 -4.09
C ASN A 30 -2.76 -6.87 -5.25
N ASN A 31 -2.97 -5.82 -6.05
CA ASN A 31 -2.06 -5.48 -7.13
C ASN A 31 -0.70 -5.04 -6.55
N SER A 32 0.34 -5.84 -6.81
CA SER A 32 1.67 -5.63 -6.24
C SER A 32 2.32 -4.32 -6.66
N ASP A 33 2.12 -3.89 -7.91
CA ASP A 33 2.74 -2.68 -8.44
C ASP A 33 2.12 -1.42 -7.82
N LEU A 34 0.80 -1.44 -7.64
CA LEU A 34 0.06 -0.39 -6.93
C LEU A 34 0.55 -0.27 -5.48
N LEU A 35 0.62 -1.41 -4.78
CA LEU A 35 1.02 -1.46 -3.39
C LEU A 35 2.48 -1.02 -3.23
N ALA A 36 3.40 -1.51 -4.08
CA ALA A 36 4.80 -1.10 -4.08
C ALA A 36 4.94 0.42 -4.26
N LYS A 37 4.21 1.01 -5.22
CA LYS A 37 4.21 2.46 -5.46
C LYS A 37 3.71 3.26 -4.26
N LEU A 38 2.65 2.79 -3.60
CA LEU A 38 2.16 3.41 -2.36
C LEU A 38 3.15 3.26 -1.20
N MET A 39 3.97 2.21 -1.20
CA MET A 39 4.95 1.95 -0.14
C MET A 39 6.25 2.73 -0.28
N GLU A 40 6.57 3.29 -1.46
CA GLU A 40 7.79 4.09 -1.66
C GLU A 40 7.91 5.26 -0.68
N ASN A 41 6.78 5.82 -0.24
CA ASN A 41 6.74 6.99 0.63
C ASN A 41 6.52 6.66 2.11
N ILE A 42 6.46 5.39 2.51
CA ILE A 42 6.08 5.00 3.87
C ILE A 42 7.29 4.51 4.66
N PRO A 43 7.60 5.13 5.82
CA PRO A 43 8.70 4.70 6.67
C PRO A 43 8.36 3.43 7.47
N GLU A 44 9.16 2.39 7.24
CA GLU A 44 9.52 1.18 8.02
C GLU A 44 8.45 0.33 8.76
N LYS A 45 7.24 0.81 9.05
CA LYS A 45 6.25 0.01 9.79
C LYS A 45 4.83 0.23 9.31
N VAL A 46 4.33 -0.71 8.53
CA VAL A 46 2.96 -0.72 7.99
C VAL A 46 2.14 -1.84 8.61
N TYR A 47 0.91 -1.50 9.00
CA TYR A 47 -0.10 -2.44 9.47
C TYR A 47 -1.19 -2.55 8.40
N GLU A 48 -1.41 -3.76 7.87
CA GLU A 48 -2.47 -4.04 6.88
C GLU A 48 -3.66 -4.79 7.52
N ASP A 49 -4.85 -4.65 6.93
CA ASP A 49 -5.99 -5.48 7.29
C ASP A 49 -5.67 -6.96 7.02
N LYS A 50 -6.03 -7.83 7.95
CA LYS A 50 -5.65 -9.25 8.00
C LYS A 50 -6.06 -10.04 6.75
N LYS A 51 -7.00 -9.52 5.96
CA LYS A 51 -7.48 -10.10 4.70
C LYS A 51 -6.55 -9.87 3.51
N SER A 52 -5.74 -8.82 3.53
CA SER A 52 -4.64 -8.64 2.57
C SER A 52 -3.40 -9.29 3.18
N SER A 53 -2.78 -10.23 2.47
CA SER A 53 -1.49 -10.82 2.88
C SER A 53 -0.34 -10.39 1.96
N VAL A 54 -0.63 -9.51 1.01
CA VAL A 54 0.30 -9.10 -0.04
C VAL A 54 1.25 -8.01 0.46
N MET A 55 0.80 -7.12 1.34
CA MET A 55 1.65 -6.04 1.83
C MET A 55 2.79 -6.56 2.69
N ARG A 56 2.56 -7.59 3.51
CA ARG A 56 3.63 -8.27 4.25
C ARG A 56 4.75 -8.81 3.36
N ASN A 57 4.42 -9.36 2.18
CA ASN A 57 5.44 -9.90 1.27
C ASN A 57 6.24 -8.76 0.64
N ILE A 58 5.58 -7.70 0.19
CA ILE A 58 6.22 -6.51 -0.38
C ILE A 58 7.13 -5.81 0.66
N LEU A 59 6.66 -5.67 1.91
CA LEU A 59 7.46 -5.15 3.01
C LEU A 59 8.71 -5.98 3.27
N ARG A 60 8.60 -7.31 3.19
CA ARG A 60 9.74 -8.21 3.37
C ARG A 60 10.76 -8.00 2.26
N ASP A 61 10.31 -7.87 1.02
CA ASP A 61 11.18 -7.65 -0.15
C ASP A 61 11.88 -6.27 -0.09
N ILE A 62 11.16 -5.22 0.32
CA ILE A 62 11.75 -3.87 0.50
C ILE A 62 12.75 -3.87 1.67
N SER A 63 12.40 -4.48 2.80
CA SER A 63 13.28 -4.59 3.98
C SER A 63 14.60 -5.29 3.67
N HIS A 64 14.60 -6.33 2.83
CA HIS A 64 15.83 -7.03 2.44
C HIS A 64 16.73 -6.17 1.54
N ASN A 65 16.16 -5.20 0.81
CA ASN A 65 16.93 -4.32 -0.07
C ASN A 65 17.55 -3.14 0.70
N THR A 66 16.89 -2.65 1.76
CA THR A 66 17.41 -1.55 2.59
C THR A 66 18.46 -2.00 3.61
N ALA A 67 18.46 -3.27 4.03
CA ALA A 67 19.44 -3.81 4.98
C ALA A 67 20.88 -3.97 4.43
N PHE A 68 21.10 -3.69 3.13
CA PHE A 68 22.41 -3.74 2.47
C PHE A 68 22.91 -2.38 1.98
N LYS A 69 22.34 -1.27 2.45
CA LYS A 69 22.86 0.10 2.22
C LYS A 69 23.38 0.73 3.49
#